data_AF-A0A933X364-F1
#
_entry.id   AF-A0A933X364-F1
#
_cell.length_a   1.000
_cell.length_b   1.000
_cell.length_c   1.000
_cell.angle_alpha   90.00
_cell.angle_beta   90.00
_cell.angle_gamma   90.00
#
_symmetry.space_group_name_H-M   'P 1'
#
loop_
_entity.id
_entity.type
_entity.pdbx_description
1 polymer ?
#
loop_
_entity_poly.entity_id
_entity_poly.type
_entity_poly.pdbx_seq_one_letter_code
_entity_poly.pdbx_strand_id
1 'polypeptide(L)'
;MKNEGRRSTVKKTAIILVLTFLLLAIAYGCWYKLEPYYYIWMLRADKKGEEGSIKYSKKLVECGDRAIIPIIQELKSASPFLRGACYLPGVLRDLKLTAYSCLKEEYERTPDSSARTNLLYALMLSFNDLSQFDAWLAGHDSKHVNICTASFIERHLTSMIKSPFPGIFSEENGACKVNTKFIAWWLENKEYLYWDDIEKSFLLNDAARKNVTPINDYLHYHF
;
A
#
# COMPACT_ATOMS: atom_id res chain seq x y z
N MET A 1 -2.45 -35.29 -61.62
CA MET A 1 -3.36 -34.29 -61.02
C MET A 1 -3.62 -34.44 -59.50
N LYS A 2 -3.01 -35.38 -58.76
CA LYS A 2 -3.25 -35.55 -57.30
C LYS A 2 -2.48 -34.60 -56.36
N ASN A 3 -1.50 -33.84 -56.84
CA ASN A 3 -0.60 -33.04 -56.00
C ASN A 3 -1.12 -31.63 -55.63
N GLU A 4 -2.09 -31.08 -56.37
CA GLU A 4 -2.61 -29.72 -56.11
C GLU A 4 -3.52 -29.67 -54.88
N GLY A 5 -4.36 -30.69 -54.66
CA GLY A 5 -5.21 -30.80 -53.48
C GLY A 5 -4.41 -30.87 -52.18
N ARG A 6 -3.30 -31.62 -52.18
CA ARG A 6 -2.43 -31.78 -50.99
C ARG A 6 -1.69 -30.49 -50.65
N ARG A 7 -1.21 -29.73 -51.64
CA ARG A 7 -0.58 -28.41 -51.44
C ARG A 7 -1.56 -27.36 -50.91
N SER A 8 -2.82 -27.39 -51.34
CA SER A 8 -3.86 -26.48 -50.85
C SER A 8 -4.20 -26.73 -49.37
N THR A 9 -4.34 -27.99 -48.97
CA THR A 9 -4.62 -28.36 -47.57
C THR A 9 -3.46 -27.99 -46.64
N VAL A 10 -2.20 -28.26 -47.04
CA VAL A 10 -1.02 -27.90 -46.23
C VAL A 10 -0.90 -26.39 -46.01
N LYS A 11 -1.18 -25.58 -47.04
CA LYS A 11 -1.21 -24.10 -46.90
C LYS A 11 -2.28 -23.63 -45.93
N LYS A 12 -3.50 -24.19 -46.01
CA LYS A 12 -4.59 -23.86 -45.07
C LYS A 12 -4.25 -24.23 -43.64
N THR A 13 -3.69 -25.42 -43.41
CA THR A 13 -3.26 -25.86 -42.07
C THR A 13 -2.14 -24.98 -41.52
N ALA A 14 -1.16 -24.60 -42.35
CA ALA A 14 -0.10 -23.68 -41.94
C ALA A 14 -0.65 -22.30 -41.55
N ILE A 15 -1.59 -21.75 -42.33
CA ILE A 15 -2.24 -20.47 -42.02
C ILE A 15 -3.00 -20.56 -40.69
N ILE A 16 -3.77 -21.64 -40.47
CA ILE A 16 -4.51 -21.84 -39.21
C ILE A 16 -3.53 -21.90 -38.04
N LEU A 17 -2.45 -22.67 -38.13
CA LEU A 17 -1.46 -22.76 -37.07
C LEU A 17 -0.81 -21.41 -36.76
N VAL A 18 -0.39 -20.66 -37.79
CA VAL A 18 0.21 -19.33 -37.61
C VAL A 18 -0.77 -18.36 -36.95
N LEU A 19 -2.04 -18.34 -37.38
CA LEU A 19 -3.07 -17.50 -36.77
C LEU A 19 -3.33 -17.90 -35.30
N THR A 20 -3.38 -19.20 -35.00
CA THR A 20 -3.56 -19.68 -33.62
C THR A 20 -2.39 -19.26 -32.72
N PHE A 21 -1.15 -19.41 -33.19
CA PHE A 21 0.03 -18.96 -32.44
C PHE A 21 0.03 -17.44 -32.22
N LEU A 22 -0.36 -16.66 -33.24
CA LEU A 22 -0.47 -15.21 -33.13
C LEU A 22 -1.51 -14.81 -32.06
N LEU A 23 -2.69 -15.44 -32.09
CA LEU A 23 -3.76 -15.19 -31.12
C LEU A 23 -3.33 -15.57 -29.69
N LEU A 24 -2.63 -16.70 -29.52
CA LEU A 24 -2.07 -17.11 -28.23
C LEU A 24 -1.02 -16.12 -27.71
N ALA A 25 -0.15 -15.61 -28.59
CA ALA A 25 0.86 -14.61 -28.22
C ALA A 25 0.21 -13.29 -27.80
N ILE A 26 -0.84 -12.84 -28.51
CA ILE A 26 -1.61 -11.65 -28.13
C ILE A 26 -2.30 -11.87 -26.78
N ALA A 27 -2.97 -13.01 -26.60
CA ALA A 27 -3.65 -13.34 -25.36
C ALA A 27 -2.67 -13.38 -24.17
N TYR A 28 -1.50 -13.99 -24.36
CA TYR A 28 -0.44 -14.02 -23.35
C TYR A 28 0.10 -12.62 -23.06
N GLY A 29 0.35 -11.80 -24.09
CA GLY A 29 0.79 -10.42 -23.92
C GLY A 29 -0.22 -9.54 -23.18
N CYS A 30 -1.52 -9.74 -23.44
CA CYS A 30 -2.60 -9.09 -22.69
C CYS A 30 -2.64 -9.56 -21.24
N TRP A 31 -2.55 -10.88 -21.00
CA TRP A 31 -2.52 -11.43 -19.65
C TRP A 31 -1.33 -10.89 -18.84
N TYR A 32 -0.13 -10.85 -19.45
CA TYR A 32 1.08 -10.37 -18.80
C TYR A 32 0.96 -8.93 -18.27
N LYS A 33 0.18 -8.08 -18.93
CA LYS A 33 -0.09 -6.70 -18.47
C LYS A 33 -1.21 -6.63 -17.42
N LEU A 34 -2.22 -7.49 -17.52
CA LEU A 34 -3.40 -7.47 -16.65
C LEU A 34 -3.21 -8.25 -15.35
N GLU A 35 -2.27 -9.19 -15.33
CA GLU A 35 -2.05 -10.11 -14.22
C GLU A 35 -1.84 -9.42 -12.86
N PRO A 36 -1.06 -8.31 -12.73
CA PRO A 36 -0.96 -7.61 -11.46
C PRO A 36 -2.32 -7.04 -10.98
N TYR A 37 -3.11 -6.45 -11.88
CA TYR A 37 -4.43 -5.93 -11.54
C TYR A 37 -5.38 -7.05 -11.10
N TYR A 38 -5.31 -8.19 -11.76
CA TYR A 38 -6.10 -9.37 -11.37
C TYR A 38 -5.79 -9.78 -9.92
N TYR A 39 -4.52 -9.87 -9.53
CA TYR A 39 -4.16 -10.26 -8.17
C TYR A 39 -4.50 -9.18 -7.12
N ILE A 40 -4.42 -7.89 -7.47
CA ILE A 40 -4.94 -6.80 -6.61
C ILE A 40 -6.44 -6.96 -6.39
N TRP A 41 -7.22 -7.26 -7.43
CA TRP A 41 -8.67 -7.47 -7.29
C TRP A 41 -8.98 -8.70 -6.44
N MET A 42 -8.23 -9.79 -6.61
CA MET A 42 -8.39 -10.98 -5.76
C MET A 42 -8.06 -10.69 -4.30
N LEU A 43 -7.03 -9.89 -4.00
CA LEU A 43 -6.73 -9.42 -2.64
C LEU A 43 -7.89 -8.62 -2.02
N ARG A 44 -8.58 -7.81 -2.81
CA ARG A 44 -9.74 -7.02 -2.33
C ARG A 44 -10.96 -7.89 -2.03
N ALA A 45 -11.15 -8.95 -2.82
CA ALA A 45 -12.26 -9.87 -2.66
C ALA A 45 -12.11 -10.79 -1.44
N ASP A 46 -10.87 -11.17 -1.12
CA ASP A 46 -10.54 -12.09 -0.03
C ASP A 46 -10.67 -11.44 1.37
N LYS A 47 -10.92 -12.21 2.43
CA LYS A 47 -10.96 -11.62 3.78
C LYS A 47 -9.55 -11.43 4.34
N LYS A 48 -9.38 -10.41 5.19
CA LYS A 48 -8.12 -10.20 5.92
C LYS A 48 -7.77 -11.45 6.73
N GLY A 49 -6.51 -11.87 6.64
CA GLY A 49 -5.95 -13.02 7.35
C GLY A 49 -6.18 -14.38 6.66
N GLU A 50 -6.81 -14.42 5.49
CA GLU A 50 -7.05 -15.68 4.77
C GLU A 50 -5.81 -16.13 3.97
N GLU A 51 -5.64 -17.44 3.80
CA GLU A 51 -4.54 -18.03 3.02
C GLU A 51 -4.52 -17.54 1.56
N GLY A 52 -5.69 -17.20 1.01
CA GLY A 52 -5.83 -16.60 -0.31
C GLY A 52 -5.04 -15.30 -0.43
N SER A 53 -5.14 -14.43 0.57
CA SER A 53 -4.50 -13.12 0.58
C SER A 53 -2.97 -13.23 0.58
N ILE A 54 -2.44 -14.18 1.35
CA ILE A 54 -1.00 -14.49 1.36
C ILE A 54 -0.55 -15.07 0.02
N LYS A 55 -1.38 -15.89 -0.63
CA LYS A 55 -1.08 -16.44 -1.96
C LYS A 55 -1.05 -15.34 -3.02
N TYR A 56 -2.02 -14.43 -3.03
CA TYR A 56 -2.10 -13.36 -4.03
C TYR A 56 -1.01 -12.31 -3.84
N SER A 57 -0.61 -12.00 -2.60
CA SER A 57 0.53 -11.11 -2.35
C SER A 57 1.83 -11.70 -2.90
N LYS A 58 2.10 -13.00 -2.67
CA LYS A 58 3.25 -13.70 -3.28
C LYS A 58 3.20 -13.65 -4.80
N LYS A 59 2.02 -13.84 -5.41
CA LYS A 59 1.86 -13.74 -6.86
C LYS A 59 2.12 -12.34 -7.41
N LEU A 60 1.80 -11.29 -6.65
CA LEU A 60 2.21 -9.93 -6.99
C LEU A 60 3.72 -9.72 -6.90
N VAL A 61 4.39 -10.32 -5.91
CA VAL A 61 5.86 -10.28 -5.83
C VAL A 61 6.49 -11.01 -7.03
N GLU A 62 5.94 -12.17 -7.42
CA GLU A 62 6.36 -12.90 -8.63
C GLU A 62 6.15 -12.09 -9.91
N CYS A 63 5.22 -11.12 -9.92
CA CYS A 63 5.08 -10.21 -11.04
C CYS A 63 6.30 -9.30 -11.21
N GLY A 64 7.05 -9.00 -10.15
CA GLY A 64 8.20 -8.10 -10.17
C GLY A 64 7.80 -6.65 -10.44
N ASP A 65 8.68 -5.89 -11.10
CA ASP A 65 8.54 -4.44 -11.28
C ASP A 65 7.22 -4.01 -11.95
N ARG A 66 6.63 -4.87 -12.78
CA ARG A 66 5.35 -4.57 -13.45
C ARG A 66 4.17 -4.43 -12.48
N ALA A 67 4.29 -4.94 -11.25
CA ALA A 67 3.27 -4.79 -10.22
C ALA A 67 3.35 -3.45 -9.48
N ILE A 68 4.50 -2.74 -9.53
CA ILE A 68 4.73 -1.53 -8.74
C ILE A 68 3.69 -0.46 -9.06
N ILE A 69 3.53 -0.08 -10.33
CA ILE A 69 2.59 0.98 -10.73
C ILE A 69 1.12 0.61 -10.43
N PRO A 70 0.62 -0.61 -10.77
CA PRO A 70 -0.71 -1.05 -10.37
C PRO A 70 -0.94 -0.96 -8.86
N ILE A 71 0.04 -1.38 -8.05
CA ILE A 71 -0.06 -1.33 -6.59
C ILE A 71 -0.15 0.12 -6.10
N ILE A 72 0.71 1.00 -6.61
CA ILE A 72 0.71 2.43 -6.28
C ILE A 72 -0.64 3.07 -6.66
N GLN A 73 -1.18 2.76 -7.84
CA GLN A 73 -2.50 3.23 -8.26
C GLN A 73 -3.61 2.79 -7.30
N GLU A 74 -3.59 1.53 -6.87
CA GLU A 74 -4.55 1.02 -5.88
C GLU A 74 -4.42 1.79 -4.56
N LEU A 75 -3.20 1.97 -4.03
CA LEU A 75 -2.94 2.70 -2.79
C LEU A 75 -3.38 4.16 -2.85
N LYS A 76 -3.34 4.81 -4.02
CA LYS A 76 -3.92 6.15 -4.20
C LYS A 76 -5.44 6.16 -4.01
N SER A 77 -6.11 5.08 -4.44
CA SER A 77 -7.57 4.99 -4.43
C SER A 77 -8.15 4.36 -3.16
N ALA A 78 -7.36 3.54 -2.47
CA ALA A 78 -7.78 2.77 -1.31
C ALA A 78 -6.76 2.95 -0.19
N SER A 79 -7.26 3.29 0.99
CA SER A 79 -6.43 3.38 2.19
C SER A 79 -5.75 2.04 2.47
N PRO A 80 -4.45 2.03 2.85
CA PRO A 80 -3.74 0.82 3.27
C PRO A 80 -4.35 0.16 4.52
N PHE A 81 -5.34 0.79 5.17
CA PHE A 81 -6.10 0.20 6.26
C PHE A 81 -7.35 -0.56 5.79
N LEU A 82 -7.78 -0.40 4.53
CA LEU A 82 -8.90 -1.11 3.93
C LEU A 82 -8.54 -2.56 3.58
N ARG A 83 -9.56 -3.42 3.44
CA ARG A 83 -9.41 -4.85 3.10
C ARG A 83 -8.65 -5.02 1.78
N GLY A 84 -7.71 -5.96 1.75
CA GLY A 84 -6.85 -6.25 0.60
C GLY A 84 -5.70 -5.26 0.42
N ALA A 85 -5.98 -3.95 0.54
CA ALA A 85 -4.98 -2.89 0.40
C ALA A 85 -3.88 -2.94 1.48
N CYS A 86 -4.18 -3.49 2.67
CA CYS A 86 -3.20 -3.64 3.75
C CYS A 86 -2.02 -4.56 3.45
N TYR A 87 -2.14 -5.47 2.47
CA TYR A 87 -1.03 -6.34 2.05
C TYR A 87 -0.08 -5.66 1.07
N LEU A 88 -0.54 -4.61 0.39
CA LEU A 88 0.18 -3.97 -0.70
C LEU A 88 1.49 -3.29 -0.25
N PRO A 89 1.56 -2.63 0.92
CA PRO A 89 2.84 -2.16 1.43
C PRO A 89 3.87 -3.28 1.61
N GLY A 90 3.48 -4.43 2.18
CA GLY A 90 4.37 -5.58 2.30
C GLY A 90 4.87 -6.09 0.95
N VAL A 91 4.03 -6.09 -0.08
CA VAL A 91 4.44 -6.44 -1.45
C VAL A 91 5.45 -5.44 -2.01
N LEU A 92 5.25 -4.13 -1.81
CA LEU A 92 6.21 -3.12 -2.26
C LEU A 92 7.57 -3.27 -1.56
N ARG A 93 7.58 -3.62 -0.26
CA ARG A 93 8.81 -3.93 0.49
C ARG A 93 9.59 -5.06 -0.17
N ASP A 94 8.90 -6.15 -0.53
CA ASP A 94 9.51 -7.32 -1.18
C ASP A 94 10.05 -7.01 -2.59
N LEU A 95 9.52 -5.98 -3.26
CA LEU A 95 9.99 -5.45 -4.55
C LEU A 95 11.16 -4.44 -4.42
N LYS A 96 11.57 -4.10 -3.19
CA LYS A 96 12.82 -3.39 -2.86
C LYS A 96 12.94 -1.96 -3.43
N LEU A 97 14.18 -1.52 -3.72
CA LEU A 97 14.58 -0.14 -4.06
C LEU A 97 13.85 0.46 -5.25
N THR A 98 13.50 -0.33 -6.26
CA THR A 98 12.71 0.14 -7.41
C THR A 98 11.34 0.62 -6.94
N ALA A 99 10.67 -0.18 -6.11
CA ALA A 99 9.37 0.17 -5.54
C ALA A 99 9.45 1.39 -4.62
N TYR A 100 10.51 1.52 -3.81
CA TYR A 100 10.75 2.71 -3.00
C TYR A 100 10.82 3.98 -3.86
N SER A 101 11.66 3.95 -4.90
CA SER A 101 11.90 5.11 -5.76
C SER A 101 10.62 5.56 -6.46
N CYS A 102 9.88 4.61 -7.04
CA CYS A 102 8.60 4.91 -7.69
C CYS A 102 7.53 5.40 -6.70
N LEU A 103 7.45 4.82 -5.51
CA LEU A 103 6.47 5.23 -4.50
C LEU A 103 6.76 6.64 -3.98
N LYS A 104 8.02 6.97 -3.76
CA LYS A 104 8.45 8.30 -3.33
C LYS A 104 8.16 9.36 -4.40
N GLU A 105 8.52 9.08 -5.65
CA GLU A 105 8.21 9.95 -6.78
C GLU A 105 6.68 10.16 -6.91
N GLU A 106 5.89 9.09 -6.75
CA GLU A 106 4.43 9.19 -6.75
C GLU A 106 3.91 10.09 -5.63
N TYR A 107 4.44 9.93 -4.42
CA TYR A 107 4.05 10.73 -3.27
C TYR A 107 4.31 12.23 -3.53
N GLU A 108 5.50 12.55 -4.05
CA GLU A 108 5.92 13.93 -4.32
C GLU A 108 5.06 14.61 -5.41
N ARG A 109 4.67 13.85 -6.45
CA ARG A 109 3.87 14.36 -7.56
C ARG A 109 2.36 14.37 -7.34
N THR A 110 1.86 13.73 -6.27
CA THR A 110 0.42 13.57 -6.05
C THR A 110 -0.18 14.82 -5.37
N PRO A 111 -1.07 15.58 -6.04
CA PRO A 111 -1.71 16.75 -5.44
C PRO A 111 -2.89 16.36 -4.54
N ASP A 112 -3.59 15.28 -4.90
CA ASP A 112 -4.69 14.77 -4.09
C ASP A 112 -4.16 14.27 -2.77
N SER A 113 -4.62 14.90 -1.72
CA SER A 113 -3.94 14.79 -0.46
C SER A 113 -4.44 13.61 0.38
N SER A 114 -5.60 13.05 0.04
CA SER A 114 -6.04 11.74 0.55
C SER A 114 -5.15 10.64 -0.03
N ALA A 115 -4.98 10.62 -1.35
CA ALA A 115 -4.08 9.71 -2.03
C ALA A 115 -2.64 9.87 -1.51
N ARG A 116 -2.16 11.10 -1.36
CA ARG A 116 -0.82 11.40 -0.81
C ARG A 116 -0.64 10.85 0.61
N THR A 117 -1.68 10.91 1.45
CA THR A 117 -1.68 10.30 2.79
C THR A 117 -1.54 8.79 2.71
N ASN A 118 -2.28 8.12 1.83
CA ASN A 118 -2.16 6.66 1.67
C ASN A 118 -0.75 6.25 1.18
N LEU A 119 -0.16 7.04 0.28
CA LEU A 119 1.21 6.81 -0.20
C LEU A 119 2.26 7.06 0.89
N LEU A 120 2.07 8.07 1.75
CA LEU A 120 2.92 8.30 2.93
C LEU A 120 2.91 7.07 3.84
N TYR A 121 1.73 6.52 4.11
CA TYR A 121 1.63 5.29 4.91
C TYR A 121 2.33 4.11 4.26
N ALA A 122 2.20 3.95 2.96
CA ALA A 122 2.93 2.91 2.25
C ALA A 122 4.46 3.11 2.37
N LEU A 123 4.97 4.34 2.30
CA LEU A 123 6.41 4.63 2.52
C LEU A 123 6.87 4.23 3.92
N MET A 124 6.09 4.58 4.94
CA MET A 124 6.39 4.26 6.34
C MET A 124 6.32 2.75 6.58
N LEU A 125 5.26 2.08 6.12
CA LEU A 125 5.06 0.64 6.34
C LEU A 125 6.02 -0.24 5.52
N SER A 126 6.24 0.10 4.24
CA SER A 126 7.07 -0.72 3.35
C SER A 126 8.56 -0.52 3.56
N PHE A 127 8.98 0.71 3.84
CA PHE A 127 10.38 1.11 3.75
C PHE A 127 10.91 1.79 5.01
N ASN A 128 10.09 1.93 6.06
CA ASN A 128 10.43 2.69 7.26
C ASN A 128 10.94 4.11 6.93
N ASP A 129 10.47 4.69 5.82
CA ASP A 129 10.83 6.06 5.46
C ASP A 129 9.91 7.03 6.21
N LEU A 130 10.44 7.53 7.33
CA LEU A 130 9.75 8.46 8.22
C LEU A 130 10.00 9.92 7.86
N SER A 131 10.85 10.21 6.87
CA SER A 131 11.31 11.57 6.58
C SER A 131 10.16 12.54 6.27
N GLN A 132 9.15 12.06 5.55
CA GLN A 132 7.98 12.87 5.18
C GLN A 132 7.02 13.08 6.36
N PHE A 133 6.93 12.09 7.26
CA PHE A 133 6.14 12.21 8.48
C PHE A 133 6.84 13.12 9.50
N ASP A 134 8.16 13.05 9.61
CA ASP A 134 8.99 13.98 10.38
C ASP A 134 8.81 15.42 9.89
N ALA A 135 8.86 15.64 8.57
CA ALA A 135 8.64 16.96 7.99
C ALA A 135 7.22 17.49 8.28
N TRP A 136 6.22 16.61 8.24
CA TRP A 136 4.85 16.96 8.62
C TRP A 136 4.74 17.34 10.10
N LEU A 137 5.34 16.57 11.02
CA LEU A 137 5.37 16.88 12.46
C LEU A 137 6.11 18.20 12.75
N ALA A 138 7.26 18.44 12.11
CA ALA A 138 8.02 19.67 12.27
C ALA A 138 7.23 20.92 11.83
N GLY A 139 6.38 20.79 10.81
CA GLY A 139 5.47 21.87 10.40
C GLY A 139 4.41 22.23 11.45
N HIS A 140 4.13 21.33 12.39
CA HIS A 140 3.14 21.51 13.46
C HIS A 140 3.74 21.94 14.81
N ASP A 141 5.07 21.86 14.96
CA ASP A 141 5.82 22.38 16.12
C ASP A 141 5.68 23.91 16.24
N SER A 142 5.50 24.59 15.10
CA SER A 142 5.29 26.03 15.04
C SER A 142 3.81 26.42 14.89
N LYS A 143 3.16 26.72 16.03
CA LYS A 143 1.88 27.47 16.18
C LYS A 143 0.58 26.71 15.87
N HIS A 144 -0.21 26.48 16.93
CA HIS A 144 -1.68 26.42 16.97
C HIS A 144 -2.44 25.94 15.70
N VAL A 145 -2.02 24.85 15.07
CA VAL A 145 -2.82 24.24 14.00
C VAL A 145 -4.02 23.57 14.66
N ASN A 146 -5.19 24.21 14.55
CA ASN A 146 -6.44 23.60 14.96
C ASN A 146 -6.84 22.54 13.91
N ILE A 147 -6.62 21.28 14.25
CA ILE A 147 -6.92 20.09 13.44
C ILE A 147 -8.42 20.00 13.13
N CYS A 148 -9.29 20.56 13.98
CA CYS A 148 -10.72 20.63 13.70
C CYS A 148 -11.04 21.56 12.50
N THR A 149 -10.20 22.57 12.26
CA THR A 149 -10.27 23.47 11.09
C THR A 149 -9.32 23.10 9.97
N ALA A 150 -8.49 22.09 10.21
CA ALA A 150 -7.51 21.62 9.25
C ALA A 150 -8.21 21.01 8.03
N SER A 151 -7.49 21.01 6.92
CA SER A 151 -7.98 20.49 5.66
C SER A 151 -8.51 19.05 5.84
N PHE A 152 -9.43 18.62 4.97
CA PHE A 152 -9.94 17.24 5.01
C PHE A 152 -8.81 16.19 5.07
N ILE A 153 -7.67 16.54 4.48
CA ILE A 153 -6.39 15.84 4.43
C ILE A 153 -5.84 15.59 5.83
N GLU A 154 -5.65 16.67 6.58
CA GLU A 154 -5.11 16.63 7.93
C GLU A 154 -6.07 15.88 8.84
N ARG A 155 -7.39 15.98 8.62
CA ARG A 155 -8.38 15.18 9.36
C ARG A 155 -8.33 13.70 9.01
N HIS A 156 -8.09 13.33 7.76
CA HIS A 156 -7.99 11.93 7.33
C HIS A 156 -6.67 11.29 7.76
N LEU A 157 -5.56 12.03 7.62
CA LEU A 157 -4.24 11.70 8.14
C LEU A 157 -4.31 11.58 9.67
N THR A 158 -4.95 12.53 10.38
CA THR A 158 -5.22 12.48 11.83
C THR A 158 -6.01 11.23 12.21
N SER A 159 -7.12 10.94 11.54
CA SER A 159 -7.93 9.74 11.83
C SER A 159 -7.12 8.46 11.66
N MET A 160 -6.32 8.37 10.59
CA MET A 160 -5.48 7.21 10.34
C MET A 160 -4.29 7.10 11.29
N ILE A 161 -3.67 8.22 11.72
CA ILE A 161 -2.50 8.22 12.63
C ILE A 161 -2.95 8.00 14.08
N LYS A 162 -4.17 8.42 14.43
CA LYS A 162 -4.75 8.21 15.77
C LYS A 162 -4.92 6.73 16.10
N SER A 163 -5.13 5.87 15.10
CA SER A 163 -5.26 4.42 15.34
C SER A 163 -3.96 3.76 15.84
N PRO A 164 -2.78 3.97 15.21
CA PRO A 164 -1.50 3.47 15.75
C PRO A 164 -0.94 4.35 16.88
N PHE A 165 -1.29 5.64 16.95
CA PHE A 165 -0.78 6.57 17.96
C PHE A 165 -1.93 7.34 18.62
N PRO A 166 -2.65 6.75 19.60
CA PRO A 166 -3.80 7.41 20.22
C PRO A 166 -3.44 8.73 20.93
N GLY A 167 -2.20 8.88 21.40
CA GLY A 167 -1.69 10.06 22.11
C GLY A 167 -1.13 11.19 21.23
N ILE A 168 -1.12 11.02 19.90
CA ILE A 168 -0.56 12.04 18.97
C ILE A 168 -1.34 13.35 19.00
N PHE A 169 -2.62 13.34 19.38
CA PHE A 169 -3.46 14.52 19.43
C PHE A 169 -3.95 14.81 20.84
N SER A 170 -3.94 16.09 21.22
CA SER A 170 -4.60 16.59 22.42
C SER A 170 -5.76 17.52 22.05
N GLU A 171 -6.83 17.48 22.83
CA GLU A 171 -7.94 18.44 22.71
C GLU A 171 -7.74 19.55 23.74
N GLU A 172 -7.45 20.76 23.27
CA GLU A 172 -7.31 21.95 24.12
C GLU A 172 -8.25 23.04 23.61
N ASN A 173 -9.18 23.50 24.47
CA ASN A 173 -10.10 24.61 24.17
C ASN A 173 -10.93 24.39 22.88
N GLY A 174 -11.36 23.15 22.61
CA GLY A 174 -12.14 22.80 21.41
C GLY A 174 -11.33 22.74 20.11
N ALA A 175 -10.01 22.95 20.17
CA ALA A 175 -9.08 22.71 19.08
C ALA A 175 -8.33 21.39 19.32
N CYS A 176 -8.39 20.49 18.35
CA CYS A 176 -7.51 19.32 18.31
C CYS A 176 -6.14 19.79 17.80
N LYS A 177 -5.06 19.44 18.50
CA LYS A 177 -3.68 19.83 18.14
C LYS A 177 -2.76 18.63 18.26
N VAL A 178 -1.62 18.66 17.56
CA VAL A 178 -0.56 17.67 17.80
C VAL A 178 -0.02 17.85 19.22
N ASN A 179 0.02 16.77 19.97
CA ASN A 179 0.51 16.73 21.34
C ASN A 179 2.03 16.93 21.34
N THR A 180 2.51 18.00 21.97
CA THR A 180 3.95 18.29 22.04
C THR A 180 4.74 17.23 22.79
N LYS A 181 4.12 16.55 23.77
CA LYS A 181 4.74 15.39 24.42
C LYS A 181 4.92 14.23 23.44
N PHE A 182 3.98 14.04 22.51
CA PHE A 182 4.12 13.03 21.47
C PHE A 182 5.27 13.38 20.52
N ILE A 183 5.43 14.65 20.14
CA ILE A 183 6.55 15.08 19.29
C ILE A 183 7.89 14.77 19.98
N ALA A 184 8.02 15.11 21.27
CA ALA A 184 9.23 14.82 22.04
C ALA A 184 9.52 13.31 22.08
N TRP A 185 8.51 12.50 22.42
CA TRP A 185 8.64 11.05 22.42
C TRP A 185 8.96 10.48 21.03
N TRP A 186 8.33 11.00 19.97
CA TRP A 186 8.57 10.58 18.60
C TRP A 186 10.03 10.77 18.22
N LEU A 187 10.60 11.94 18.53
CA LEU A 187 12.01 12.23 18.26
C LEU A 187 12.96 11.30 19.03
N GLU A 188 12.59 10.89 20.24
CA GLU A 188 13.39 9.98 21.07
C GLU A 188 13.22 8.49 20.70
N ASN A 189 12.07 8.09 20.16
CA ASN A 189 11.68 6.67 20.08
C ASN A 189 11.48 6.13 18.65
N LYS A 190 11.37 7.00 17.63
CA LYS A 190 11.02 6.57 16.26
C LYS A 190 11.98 5.54 15.64
N GLU A 191 13.25 5.55 16.04
CA GLU A 191 14.27 4.60 15.56
C GLU A 191 14.04 3.17 16.08
N TYR A 192 13.29 3.03 17.17
CA TYR A 192 12.95 1.75 17.78
C TYR A 192 11.57 1.23 17.35
N LEU A 193 10.85 1.98 16.52
CA LEU A 193 9.55 1.57 15.98
C LEU A 193 9.76 0.58 14.84
N TYR A 194 9.49 -0.70 15.13
CA TYR A 194 9.38 -1.72 14.10
C TYR A 194 8.00 -1.65 13.44
N TRP A 195 7.93 -1.02 12.26
CA TRP A 195 6.69 -0.90 11.50
C TRP A 195 6.13 -2.26 11.05
N ASP A 196 6.95 -3.30 10.99
CA ASP A 196 6.51 -4.67 10.79
C ASP A 196 5.57 -5.15 11.92
N ASP A 197 5.79 -4.70 13.16
CA ASP A 197 4.92 -5.08 14.28
C ASP A 197 3.62 -4.26 14.28
N ILE A 198 3.69 -3.01 13.82
CA ILE A 198 2.53 -2.18 13.50
C ILE A 198 1.72 -2.83 12.36
N GLU A 199 2.37 -3.25 11.27
CA GLU A 199 1.77 -3.97 10.14
C GLU A 199 1.08 -5.26 10.61
N LYS A 200 1.77 -6.10 11.40
CA LYS A 200 1.19 -7.32 11.98
C LYS A 200 -0.05 -7.03 12.81
N SER A 201 -0.04 -5.97 13.63
CA SER A 201 -1.22 -5.58 14.41
C SER A 201 -2.43 -5.26 13.52
N PHE A 202 -2.21 -4.78 12.29
CA PHE A 202 -3.27 -4.50 11.32
C PHE A 202 -3.71 -5.72 10.50
N LEU A 203 -2.78 -6.64 10.22
CA LEU A 203 -3.03 -7.88 9.46
C LEU A 203 -3.77 -8.94 10.29
N LEU A 204 -3.71 -8.85 11.62
CA LEU A 204 -4.39 -9.75 12.53
C LEU A 204 -5.87 -9.37 12.71
N ASN A 205 -6.74 -10.39 12.76
CA ASN A 205 -8.15 -10.24 13.13
C ASN A 205 -8.29 -9.72 14.57
N ASP A 206 -9.43 -9.10 14.92
CA ASP A 206 -9.65 -8.42 16.21
C ASP A 206 -9.34 -9.30 17.45
N ALA A 207 -9.55 -10.62 17.35
CA ALA A 207 -9.21 -11.57 18.41
C ALA A 207 -7.68 -11.73 18.62
N ALA A 208 -6.89 -11.64 17.56
CA ALA A 208 -5.44 -11.79 17.60
C ALA A 208 -4.70 -10.46 17.88
N ARG A 209 -5.35 -9.30 17.68
CA ARG A 209 -4.81 -7.99 18.08
C ARG A 209 -4.58 -7.86 19.58
N LYS A 210 -5.34 -8.58 20.40
CA LYS A 210 -5.21 -8.55 21.87
C LYS A 210 -3.87 -9.10 22.40
N ASN A 211 -3.11 -9.82 21.57
CA ASN A 211 -1.88 -10.50 21.99
C ASN A 211 -0.60 -9.89 21.38
N VAL A 212 -0.70 -8.86 20.55
CA VAL A 212 0.48 -8.12 20.10
C VAL A 212 0.82 -7.13 21.21
N THR A 213 1.98 -7.28 21.86
CA THR A 213 2.48 -6.34 22.88
C THR A 213 2.49 -4.96 22.25
N PRO A 214 1.57 -4.08 22.62
CA PRO A 214 1.21 -3.06 21.70
C PRO A 214 2.06 -1.83 22.02
N ILE A 215 2.51 -1.15 20.98
CA ILE A 215 2.80 0.29 21.05
C ILE A 215 1.69 1.02 21.85
N ASN A 216 0.47 0.50 21.81
CA ASN A 216 -0.68 0.93 22.60
C ASN A 216 -0.50 0.84 24.14
N ASP A 217 0.24 -0.13 24.70
CA ASP A 217 0.50 -0.20 26.15
C ASP A 217 1.52 0.88 26.54
N TYR A 218 2.59 1.05 25.76
CA TYR A 218 3.56 2.12 26.04
C TYR A 218 2.95 3.52 25.84
N LEU A 219 2.11 3.70 24.82
CA LEU A 219 1.46 4.98 24.54
C LEU A 219 0.31 5.30 25.51
N HIS A 220 -0.45 4.31 26.00
CA HIS A 220 -1.50 4.56 27.01
C HIS A 220 -0.97 4.93 28.39
N TYR A 221 0.24 4.47 28.74
CA TYR A 221 0.85 4.77 30.05
C TYR A 221 1.64 6.08 30.07
N HIS A 222 2.05 6.59 28.90
CA HIS A 222 2.87 7.80 28.78
C HIS A 222 2.16 9.03 28.18
N PHE A 223 0.95 8.86 27.62
CA PHE A 223 0.10 9.94 27.08
C PHE A 223 -1.34 9.83 27.55
#